data_AF-A0AAU9XIA2-F1
#
_entry.id   AF-A0AAU9XIA2-F1
#
_cell.length_a   1.000
_cell.length_b   1.000
_cell.length_c   1.000
_cell.angle_alpha   90.00
_cell.angle_beta   90.00
_cell.angle_gamma   90.00
#
_symmetry.space_group_name_H-M   'P 1'
#
loop_
_entity.id
_entity.type
_entity.pdbx_description
1 polymer ?
#
loop_
_entity_poly.entity_id
_entity_poly.type
_entity_poly.pdbx_seq_one_letter_code
_entity_poly.pdbx_strand_id
1 'polypeptide(L)'
;MDYPKFTVAKRLCHDRWTLLCTKYKGRMSEEIQATGIDAEVGELDEIIEYLIGKEDHAIDSDKEGKKKAEADKMAAEEIRIKAMERFGNTSKRGGEDGEEGAKKKKRRSASDAVEFLREKAK
;
A
#
# COMPACT_ATOMS: atom_id res chain seq x y z
N MET A 1 -13.21 39.94 18.39
CA MET A 1 -12.36 39.12 19.29
C MET A 1 -10.94 39.24 18.80
N ASP A 2 -10.10 39.99 19.52
CA ASP A 2 -8.68 40.08 19.23
C ASP A 2 -8.00 38.89 19.94
N TYR A 3 -7.50 37.92 19.18
CA TYR A 3 -6.88 36.73 19.75
C TYR A 3 -5.40 37.01 19.99
N PRO A 4 -4.88 36.73 21.20
CA PRO A 4 -3.46 36.91 21.47
C PRO A 4 -2.64 36.09 20.47
N LYS A 5 -1.74 36.77 19.74
CA LYS A 5 -0.81 36.12 18.81
C LYS A 5 0.43 35.68 19.58
N PHE A 6 0.54 34.39 19.81
CA PHE A 6 1.73 33.77 20.36
C PHE A 6 2.32 32.80 19.34
N THR A 7 3.65 32.75 19.27
CA THR A 7 4.38 31.81 18.42
C THR A 7 4.79 30.60 19.24
N VAL A 8 4.34 29.41 18.87
CA VAL A 8 4.77 28.16 19.52
C VAL A 8 5.59 27.36 18.53
N ALA A 9 6.73 26.85 19.00
CA ALA A 9 7.51 25.90 18.22
C ALA A 9 6.71 24.60 18.06
N LYS A 10 6.66 24.06 16.84
CA LYS A 10 5.93 22.81 16.52
C LYS A 10 6.24 21.67 17.49
N ARG A 11 7.51 21.55 17.90
CA ARG A 11 7.95 20.50 18.82
C ARG A 11 7.28 20.61 20.19
N LEU A 12 7.13 21.82 20.72
CA LEU A 12 6.51 22.07 22.02
C LEU A 12 5.02 21.71 22.01
N CYS A 13 4.32 21.95 20.91
CA CYS A 13 2.93 21.52 20.75
C CYS A 13 2.82 19.99 20.84
N HIS A 14 3.71 19.29 20.15
CA HIS A 14 3.74 17.83 20.17
C HIS A 14 4.07 17.29 21.57
N ASP A 15 5.12 17.81 22.21
CA ASP A 15 5.52 17.37 23.55
C ASP A 15 4.40 17.62 24.58
N ARG A 16 3.69 18.76 24.46
CA ARG A 16 2.53 19.07 25.29
C ARG A 16 1.36 18.12 25.03
N TRP A 17 1.09 17.81 23.76
CA TRP A 17 0.06 16.84 23.39
C TRP A 17 0.36 15.46 23.98
N THR A 18 1.58 14.96 23.80
CA THR A 18 2.03 13.68 24.38
C THR A 18 1.83 13.67 25.89
N LEU A 19 2.21 14.74 26.59
CA LEU A 19 2.03 14.85 28.04
C LEU A 19 0.56 14.78 28.44
N LEU A 20 -0.35 15.45 27.72
CA LEU A 20 -1.79 15.41 27.99
C LEU A 20 -2.35 14.00 27.83
N CYS A 21 -2.00 13.32 26.73
CA CYS A 21 -2.42 11.94 26.47
C CYS A 21 -1.93 10.99 27.56
N THR A 22 -0.65 11.11 27.97
CA THR A 22 -0.08 10.26 29.03
C THR A 22 -0.77 10.49 30.36
N LYS A 23 -1.05 11.75 30.73
CA LYS A 23 -1.75 12.07 31.98
C LYS A 23 -3.18 11.55 31.98
N TYR A 24 -3.91 11.73 30.87
CA TYR A 24 -5.28 11.23 30.73
C TYR A 24 -5.34 9.70 30.92
N LYS A 25 -4.53 8.96 30.15
CA LYS A 25 -4.48 7.49 30.22
C LYS A 25 -4.02 7.00 31.61
N GLY A 26 -3.05 7.69 32.20
CA GLY A 26 -2.55 7.38 33.55
C GLY A 26 -3.65 7.51 34.59
N ARG A 27 -4.31 8.67 34.64
CA ARG A 27 -5.41 8.92 35.58
C ARG A 27 -6.53 7.89 35.44
N MET A 28 -6.98 7.65 34.20
CA MET A 28 -8.06 6.68 33.95
C MET A 28 -7.68 5.27 34.44
N SER A 29 -6.44 4.84 34.18
CA SER A 29 -5.94 3.55 34.67
C SER A 29 -5.80 3.50 36.19
N GLU A 30 -5.36 4.58 36.83
CA GLU A 30 -5.19 4.67 38.28
C GLU A 30 -6.55 4.62 39.00
N GLU A 31 -7.55 5.33 38.51
CA GLU A 31 -8.91 5.33 39.07
C GLU A 31 -9.55 3.95 38.97
N ILE A 32 -9.41 3.28 37.82
CA ILE A 32 -9.87 1.89 37.62
C ILE A 32 -9.13 0.94 38.57
N GLN A 33 -7.82 1.09 38.75
CA GLN A 33 -7.04 0.22 39.64
C GLN A 33 -7.37 0.43 41.12
N ALA A 34 -7.60 1.67 41.54
CA ALA A 34 -7.85 2.01 42.93
C ALA A 34 -9.29 1.69 43.37
N THR A 35 -10.27 1.97 42.50
CA THR A 35 -11.69 1.89 42.86
C THR A 35 -12.42 0.73 42.19
N GLY A 36 -11.89 0.19 41.09
CA GLY A 36 -12.56 -0.79 40.24
C GLY A 36 -13.70 -0.19 39.39
N ILE A 37 -13.87 1.13 39.41
CA ILE A 37 -14.92 1.86 38.69
C ILE A 37 -14.22 2.87 37.76
N ASP A 38 -14.89 3.20 36.66
CA ASP A 38 -14.40 4.20 35.71
C ASP A 38 -14.34 5.61 36.31
N ALA A 39 -13.41 6.42 35.83
CA ALA A 39 -13.25 7.80 36.29
C ALA A 39 -14.41 8.69 35.86
N GLU A 40 -14.63 9.79 36.58
CA GLU A 40 -15.48 10.85 36.06
C GLU A 40 -14.77 11.52 34.86
N VAL A 41 -15.48 11.53 33.72
CA VAL A 41 -15.01 12.09 32.44
C VAL A 41 -15.56 13.50 32.31
N GLY A 42 -14.67 14.49 32.15
CA GLY A 42 -15.06 15.86 31.83
C GLY A 42 -14.98 16.16 30.34
N GLU A 43 -15.51 17.30 29.91
CA GLU A 43 -15.49 17.75 28.50
C GLU A 43 -14.08 17.75 27.89
N LEU A 44 -13.06 18.12 28.68
CA LEU A 44 -11.67 18.11 28.23
C LEU A 44 -11.18 16.69 27.93
N ASP A 45 -11.58 15.73 28.75
CA ASP A 45 -11.19 14.33 28.60
C ASP A 45 -11.84 13.73 27.35
N GLU A 46 -13.11 14.03 27.10
CA GLU A 46 -13.81 13.63 25.87
C GLU A 46 -13.09 14.16 24.62
N ILE A 47 -12.64 15.41 24.66
CA ILE A 47 -11.89 16.01 23.56
C ILE A 47 -10.54 15.30 23.38
N ILE A 48 -9.83 14.99 24.47
CA ILE A 48 -8.56 14.26 24.42
C ILE A 48 -8.76 12.87 23.82
N GLU A 49 -9.75 12.13 24.30
CA GLU A 49 -10.08 10.79 23.79
C GLU A 49 -10.45 10.82 22.30
N TYR A 50 -11.28 11.77 21.89
CA TYR A 50 -11.65 11.96 20.50
C TYR A 50 -10.45 12.25 19.60
N LEU A 51 -9.54 13.12 20.04
CA LEU A 51 -8.33 13.45 19.29
C LEU A 51 -7.35 12.28 19.22
N ILE A 52 -7.22 11.49 20.29
CA ILE A 52 -6.45 10.24 20.27
C ILE A 52 -7.04 9.27 19.24
N GLY A 53 -8.36 9.05 19.25
CA GLY A 53 -9.02 8.16 18.30
C GLY A 53 -8.83 8.60 16.84
N LYS A 54 -8.84 9.91 16.58
CA LYS A 54 -8.51 10.47 15.26
C LYS A 54 -7.07 10.21 14.84
N GLU A 55 -6.12 10.36 15.77
CA GLU A 55 -4.70 10.09 15.52
C GLU A 55 -4.47 8.62 15.20
N ASP A 56 -5.05 7.71 15.97
CA ASP A 56 -4.95 6.26 15.76
C ASP A 56 -5.54 5.84 14.40
N HIS A 57 -6.73 6.34 14.05
CA HIS A 57 -7.33 6.08 12.73
C HIS A 57 -6.44 6.58 11.58
N ALA A 58 -5.85 7.77 11.73
CA ALA A 58 -4.95 8.30 10.71
C ALA A 58 -3.71 7.41 10.53
N ILE A 59 -3.11 6.97 11.64
CA ILE A 59 -1.96 6.06 11.65
C ILE A 59 -2.31 4.72 10.98
N ASP A 60 -3.48 4.14 11.30
CA ASP A 60 -3.87 2.85 10.74
C ASP A 60 -4.18 2.93 9.24
N SER A 61 -4.80 4.02 8.79
CA SER A 61 -5.01 4.25 7.35
C SER A 61 -3.69 4.35 6.57
N ASP A 62 -2.66 4.99 7.16
CA ASP A 62 -1.33 5.11 6.55
C ASP A 62 -0.61 3.76 6.52
N LYS A 63 -0.73 2.95 7.58
CA LYS A 63 -0.21 1.57 7.60
C LYS A 63 -0.87 0.71 6.52
N GLU A 64 -2.18 0.81 6.35
CA GLU A 64 -2.91 0.05 5.34
C GLU A 64 -2.48 0.44 3.93
N GLY A 65 -2.33 1.74 3.66
CA GLY A 65 -1.79 2.25 2.39
C GLY A 65 -0.38 1.72 2.11
N LYS A 66 0.50 1.72 3.12
CA LYS A 66 1.86 1.17 3.01
C LYS A 66 1.87 -0.33 2.72
N LYS A 67 1.05 -1.12 3.43
CA LYS A 67 0.92 -2.56 3.20
C LYS A 67 0.46 -2.87 1.78
N LYS A 68 -0.52 -2.11 1.28
CA LYS A 68 -1.00 -2.26 -0.09
C LYS A 68 0.10 -1.96 -1.12
N ALA A 69 0.84 -0.87 -0.93
CA ALA A 69 1.96 -0.52 -1.82
C ALA A 69 3.06 -1.59 -1.81
N GLU A 70 3.34 -2.20 -0.65
CA GLU A 70 4.31 -3.29 -0.53
C GLU A 70 3.82 -4.57 -1.22
N ALA A 71 2.54 -4.93 -1.07
CA ALA A 71 1.94 -6.06 -1.76
C ALA A 71 1.96 -5.90 -3.28
N ASP A 72 1.63 -4.71 -3.79
CA ASP A 72 1.68 -4.40 -5.22
C ASP A 72 3.11 -4.52 -5.77
N LYS A 73 4.10 -4.07 -5.00
CA LYS A 73 5.53 -4.21 -5.36
C LYS A 73 5.95 -5.67 -5.43
N MET A 74 5.59 -6.49 -4.44
CA MET A 74 5.91 -7.92 -4.44
C MET A 74 5.26 -8.63 -5.64
N ALA A 75 3.99 -8.37 -5.91
CA ALA A 75 3.29 -8.96 -7.05
C ALA A 75 3.95 -8.58 -8.39
N ALA A 76 4.37 -7.32 -8.55
CA ALA A 76 5.08 -6.88 -9.75
C ALA A 76 6.45 -7.57 -9.92
N GLU A 77 7.19 -7.74 -8.83
CA GLU A 77 8.48 -8.45 -8.83
C GLU A 77 8.31 -9.94 -9.16
N GLU A 78 7.30 -10.61 -8.62
CA GLU A 78 6.97 -12.01 -8.95
C GLU A 78 6.64 -12.19 -10.43
N ILE A 79 5.83 -11.29 -11.01
CA ILE A 79 5.53 -11.31 -12.45
C ILE A 79 6.82 -11.15 -13.27
N ARG A 80 7.70 -10.24 -12.87
CA ARG A 80 9.00 -10.04 -13.54
C ARG A 80 9.86 -11.30 -13.47
N ILE A 81 9.97 -11.92 -12.31
CA ILE A 81 10.75 -13.15 -12.11
C ILE A 81 10.19 -14.27 -13.00
N LYS A 82 8.88 -14.53 -12.93
CA LYS A 82 8.22 -15.55 -13.75
C LYS A 82 8.40 -15.30 -15.26
N ALA A 83 8.38 -14.05 -15.70
CA ALA A 83 8.65 -13.70 -17.09
C ALA A 83 10.10 -13.99 -17.50
N MET A 84 11.07 -13.64 -16.65
CA MET A 84 12.50 -13.92 -16.87
C MET A 84 12.81 -15.42 -16.89
N GLU A 85 12.21 -16.19 -15.98
CA GLU A 85 12.29 -17.66 -15.97
C GLU A 85 11.73 -18.26 -17.26
N ARG A 86 10.54 -17.81 -17.70
CA ARG A 86 9.93 -18.28 -18.95
C ARG A 86 10.79 -17.94 -20.16
N PHE A 87 11.35 -16.73 -20.22
CA PHE A 87 12.26 -16.31 -21.28
C PHE A 87 13.51 -17.20 -21.33
N GLY A 88 14.15 -17.45 -20.18
CA GLY A 88 15.28 -18.36 -20.07
C GLY A 88 14.96 -19.79 -20.50
N ASN A 89 13.79 -20.31 -20.12
CA ASN A 89 13.34 -21.65 -20.54
C ASN A 89 13.05 -21.75 -22.04
N THR A 90 12.47 -20.70 -22.65
CA THR A 90 12.28 -20.67 -24.11
C THR A 90 13.60 -20.52 -24.88
N SER A 91 14.61 -19.87 -24.29
CA SER A 91 15.96 -19.82 -24.86
C SER A 91 16.63 -21.20 -24.82
N LYS A 92 16.49 -21.95 -23.71
CA LYS A 92 17.06 -23.31 -23.59
C LYS A 92 16.39 -24.32 -24.53
N ARG A 93 15.09 -24.21 -24.75
CA ARG A 93 14.35 -25.05 -25.73
C ARG A 93 14.69 -24.77 -27.20
N GLY A 94 15.47 -23.74 -27.49
CA GLY A 94 16.04 -23.50 -28.82
C GLY A 94 17.44 -24.08 -29.02
N GLY A 95 18.02 -24.74 -28.01
CA GLY A 95 19.43 -25.17 -28.00
C GLY A 95 19.70 -26.68 -27.91
N GLU A 96 18.68 -27.51 -27.74
CA GLU A 96 18.82 -28.98 -27.75
C GLU A 96 17.75 -29.59 -28.65
N ASP A 97 17.84 -29.33 -29.95
CA ASP A 97 17.86 -30.38 -30.99
C ASP A 97 18.12 -29.72 -32.35
N GLY A 98 19.17 -30.16 -33.04
CA GLY A 98 19.40 -29.90 -34.46
C GLY A 98 20.45 -28.83 -34.80
N GLU A 99 21.58 -29.30 -35.34
CA GLU A 99 22.20 -28.66 -36.49
C GLU A 99 21.10 -28.32 -37.53
N GLU A 100 20.70 -27.06 -37.60
CA GLU A 100 20.35 -26.31 -38.81
C GLU A 100 19.66 -25.00 -38.41
N GLY A 101 20.15 -23.90 -38.99
CA GLY A 101 19.83 -22.52 -38.66
C GLY A 101 18.38 -22.23 -38.22
N ALA A 102 18.29 -21.40 -37.18
CA ALA A 102 17.08 -20.77 -36.66
C ALA A 102 15.99 -20.54 -37.73
N LYS A 103 15.06 -21.50 -37.87
CA LYS A 103 13.87 -21.32 -38.68
C LYS A 103 12.99 -20.30 -37.97
N LYS A 104 13.10 -19.02 -38.37
CA LYS A 104 12.13 -17.96 -38.03
C LYS A 104 10.73 -18.57 -38.14
N LYS A 105 9.98 -18.61 -37.04
CA LYS A 105 8.61 -19.14 -37.03
C LYS A 105 7.79 -18.36 -38.04
N LYS A 106 7.65 -18.91 -39.25
CA LYS A 106 6.90 -18.29 -40.34
C LYS A 106 5.47 -18.17 -39.85
N ARG A 107 4.99 -16.93 -39.68
CA ARG A 107 3.56 -16.65 -39.43
C ARG A 107 2.78 -17.44 -40.48
N ARG A 108 1.76 -18.22 -40.08
CA ARG A 108 0.92 -18.97 -41.02
C ARG A 108 0.48 -17.97 -42.10
N SER A 109 0.95 -18.18 -43.33
CA SER A 109 0.68 -17.29 -44.45
C SER A 109 -0.82 -17.32 -44.67
N ALA A 110 -1.50 -16.18 -44.51
CA ALA A 110 -2.91 -16.03 -44.86
C ALA A 110 -3.10 -15.85 -46.38
N SER A 111 -2.12 -16.26 -47.20
CA SER A 111 -2.15 -16.04 -48.65
C SER A 111 -3.38 -16.65 -49.30
N ASP A 112 -3.80 -17.82 -48.83
CA ASP A 112 -5.00 -18.51 -49.33
C ASP A 112 -6.28 -17.69 -49.12
N ALA A 113 -6.43 -17.07 -47.93
CA ALA A 113 -7.55 -16.18 -47.64
C ALA A 113 -7.48 -14.88 -48.45
N VAL A 114 -6.27 -14.38 -48.74
CA VAL A 114 -6.06 -13.18 -49.56
C VAL A 114 -6.37 -13.46 -51.04
N GLU A 115 -6.04 -14.64 -51.55
CA GLU A 115 -6.39 -15.06 -52.92
C GLU A 115 -7.89 -15.21 -53.09
N PHE A 116 -8.58 -15.85 -52.14
CA PHE A 116 -10.04 -15.96 -52.14
C PHE A 116 -10.74 -14.58 -52.19
N LEU A 117 -10.26 -13.61 -51.42
CA LEU A 117 -10.82 -12.25 -51.44
C LEU A 117 -10.55 -11.53 -52.78
N ARG A 118 -9.40 -11.76 -53.41
CA ARG A 118 -9.09 -11.20 -54.74
C ARG A 118 -9.98 -11.79 -55.83
N GLU A 119 -10.28 -13.08 -55.75
CA GLU A 119 -11.16 -13.75 -56.72
C GLU A 119 -12.62 -13.28 -56.57
N LYS A 120 -13.08 -13.05 -55.33
CA LYS A 120 -14.41 -12.50 -55.05
C LYS A 120 -14.58 -11.01 -55.36
N ALA A 121 -13.49 -10.28 -55.57
CA ALA A 121 -13.49 -8.86 -55.91
C ALA A 121 -13.42 -8.58 -57.43
N LYS A 122 -13.45 -9.64 -58.27
CA LYS A 122 -13.73 -9.55 -59.71
C LYS A 122 -15.23 -9.65 -59.96
#